data_AF-T0Y2I1-F1
#
_entry.id   AF-T0Y2I1-F1
#
_cell.length_a   1.000
_cell.length_b   1.000
_cell.length_c   1.000
_cell.angle_alpha   90.00
_cell.angle_beta   90.00
_cell.angle_gamma   90.00
#
_symmetry.space_group_name_H-M   'P 1'
#
loop_
_entity.id
_entity.type
_entity.pdbx_description
1 polymer ?
#
loop_
_entity_poly.entity_id
_entity_poly.type
_entity_poly.pdbx_seq_one_letter_code
_entity_poly.pdbx_strand_id
1 'polypeptide(L)'
;RSLSGRRTHYLDISGEIDSFAHCHAQHERAQEVGIVVLPGVGFDVVPSDCVALMLKHALPRADELILAIEGGGGMSPGTAKTSLEGARGGGRARVRGQLQRVPLAWKTRNFTRAGQTRQAVTIPWGDLHTAWVSTGIANIETYMVLPPRAIATLKRMRWLRPLLGFKPVTRYLQARIERGVPGPDAEARARSRSHVWGEARSADGSVARIELDAPNGYALTVVAALAIVQRMLQQPPAPGY
;
A
#
# COMPACT_ATOMS: atom_id res chain seq x y z
N ARG A 1 15.82 1.89 -41.87
CA ARG A 1 14.74 1.95 -40.85
C ARG A 1 15.33 2.55 -39.59
N SER A 2 15.11 3.84 -39.37
CA SER A 2 15.63 4.59 -38.22
C SER A 2 15.04 4.01 -36.92
N LEU A 3 15.89 3.61 -35.98
CA LEU A 3 15.49 3.33 -34.60
C LEU A 3 15.23 4.67 -33.89
N SER A 4 14.14 5.35 -34.27
CA SER A 4 13.54 6.42 -33.46
C SER A 4 13.12 5.80 -32.13
N GLY A 5 13.67 6.31 -31.01
CA GLY A 5 13.52 5.77 -29.66
C GLY A 5 12.09 5.31 -29.37
N ARG A 6 11.94 4.03 -28.98
CA ARG A 6 10.64 3.43 -28.71
C ARG A 6 9.95 4.19 -27.56
N ARG A 7 8.80 4.79 -27.86
CA ARG A 7 7.85 5.34 -26.89
C ARG A 7 7.11 4.17 -26.24
N THR A 8 7.63 3.68 -25.12
CA THR A 8 7.07 2.52 -24.41
C THR A 8 6.43 2.98 -23.11
N HIS A 9 5.18 2.56 -22.86
CA HIS A 9 4.48 2.82 -21.61
C HIS A 9 5.15 2.08 -20.45
N TYR A 10 5.14 2.69 -19.26
CA TYR A 10 5.73 2.14 -18.05
C TYR A 10 4.64 1.60 -17.11
N LEU A 11 4.80 0.34 -16.69
CA LEU A 11 3.97 -0.29 -15.68
C LEU A 11 4.88 -1.07 -14.72
N ASP A 12 4.58 -1.02 -13.43
CA ASP A 12 5.26 -1.81 -12.40
C ASP A 12 4.27 -2.29 -11.32
N ILE A 13 4.74 -3.13 -10.40
CA ILE A 13 3.97 -3.58 -9.23
C ILE A 13 4.54 -3.04 -7.90
N SER A 14 5.31 -1.95 -7.95
CA SER A 14 5.93 -1.38 -6.76
C SER A 14 4.87 -0.79 -5.83
N GLY A 15 4.93 -1.12 -4.54
CA GLY A 15 4.08 -0.54 -3.49
C GLY A 15 4.73 0.63 -2.73
N GLU A 16 5.91 1.08 -3.14
CA GLU A 16 6.69 2.09 -2.39
C GLU A 16 6.25 3.53 -2.68
N ILE A 17 6.00 4.32 -1.63
CA ILE A 17 5.59 5.73 -1.73
C ILE A 17 6.54 6.57 -2.59
N ASP A 18 7.84 6.36 -2.41
CA ASP A 18 8.86 7.16 -3.10
C ASP A 18 8.91 6.82 -4.60
N SER A 19 8.58 5.59 -5.00
CA SER A 19 8.40 5.20 -6.41
C SER A 19 7.20 5.90 -7.04
N PHE A 20 6.06 5.96 -6.34
CA PHE A 20 4.88 6.71 -6.82
C PHE A 20 5.17 8.20 -6.99
N ALA A 21 5.81 8.81 -5.98
CA ALA A 21 6.19 10.22 -6.04
C ALA A 21 7.17 10.50 -7.19
N HIS A 22 8.13 9.60 -7.42
CA HIS A 22 9.06 9.72 -8.53
C HIS A 22 8.34 9.64 -9.89
N CYS A 23 7.46 8.66 -10.07
CA CYS A 23 6.68 8.49 -11.30
C CYS A 23 5.76 9.69 -11.55
N HIS A 24 5.06 10.18 -10.53
CA HIS A 24 4.17 11.33 -10.64
C HIS A 24 4.94 12.61 -11.01
N ALA A 25 6.17 12.78 -10.50
CA ALA A 25 7.04 13.89 -10.89
C ALA A 25 7.45 13.87 -12.38
N GLN A 26 7.24 12.75 -13.10
CA GLN A 26 7.49 12.65 -14.53
C GLN A 26 6.26 12.94 -15.39
N HIS A 27 5.13 13.36 -14.81
CA HIS A 27 3.85 13.53 -15.52
C HIS A 27 3.98 14.40 -16.79
N GLU A 28 4.56 15.61 -16.68
CA GLU A 28 4.73 16.52 -17.81
C GLU A 28 5.65 15.94 -18.89
N ARG A 29 6.79 15.37 -18.48
CA ARG A 29 7.71 14.70 -19.41
C ARG A 29 7.06 13.52 -20.13
N ALA A 30 6.25 12.73 -19.42
CA ALA A 30 5.51 11.61 -19.99
C ALA A 30 4.46 12.08 -21.01
N GLN A 31 3.80 13.21 -20.75
CA GLN A 31 2.92 13.87 -21.70
C GLN A 31 3.66 14.32 -22.97
N GLU A 32 4.79 15.01 -22.82
CA GLU A 32 5.61 15.50 -23.93
C GLU A 32 6.06 14.39 -24.88
N VAL A 33 6.48 13.25 -24.33
CA VAL A 33 6.94 12.11 -25.13
C VAL A 33 5.80 11.15 -25.52
N GLY A 34 4.58 11.40 -25.06
CA GLY A 34 3.38 10.64 -25.42
C GLY A 34 3.34 9.22 -24.84
N ILE A 35 3.77 9.02 -23.59
CA ILE A 35 3.71 7.73 -22.89
C ILE A 35 2.87 7.82 -21.61
N VAL A 36 2.28 6.69 -21.22
CA VAL A 36 1.66 6.49 -19.91
C VAL A 36 2.69 5.94 -18.92
N VAL A 37 2.66 6.43 -17.68
CA VAL A 37 3.47 6.00 -16.55
C VAL A 37 2.52 5.56 -15.43
N LEU A 38 2.25 4.26 -15.33
CA LEU A 38 1.28 3.70 -14.40
C LEU A 38 1.95 2.71 -13.43
N PRO A 39 2.59 3.19 -12.36
CA PRO A 39 3.13 2.31 -11.32
C PRO A 39 2.02 1.67 -10.47
N GLY A 40 2.36 0.62 -9.73
CA GLY A 40 1.48 0.02 -8.73
C GLY A 40 0.29 -0.76 -9.30
N VAL A 41 0.46 -1.49 -10.40
CA VAL A 41 -0.62 -2.28 -11.04
C VAL A 41 -0.93 -3.60 -10.32
N GLY A 42 -0.52 -3.72 -9.04
CA GLY A 42 -0.63 -4.91 -8.22
C GLY A 42 -1.51 -4.72 -6.97
N PHE A 43 -1.55 -5.75 -6.12
CA PHE A 43 -2.35 -5.78 -4.90
C PHE A 43 -2.04 -4.64 -3.93
N ASP A 44 -0.80 -4.17 -3.90
CA ASP A 44 -0.36 -3.18 -2.92
C ASP A 44 -1.10 -1.84 -3.05
N VAL A 45 -1.72 -1.55 -4.19
CA VAL A 45 -2.45 -0.29 -4.43
C VAL A 45 -3.81 -0.51 -5.10
N VAL A 46 -3.94 -1.40 -6.09
CA VAL A 46 -5.17 -1.52 -6.90
C VAL A 46 -6.46 -1.66 -6.07
N PRO A 47 -6.60 -2.63 -5.15
CA PRO A 47 -7.86 -2.80 -4.43
C PRO A 47 -8.18 -1.62 -3.51
N SER A 48 -7.18 -1.05 -2.85
CA SER A 48 -7.33 0.03 -1.88
C SER A 48 -7.56 1.39 -2.56
N ASP A 49 -6.92 1.66 -3.70
CA ASP A 49 -7.16 2.87 -4.50
C ASP A 49 -8.55 2.83 -5.14
N CYS A 50 -9.01 1.67 -5.63
CA CYS A 50 -10.39 1.48 -6.06
C CYS A 50 -11.38 1.77 -4.92
N VAL A 51 -11.13 1.24 -3.71
CA VAL A 51 -11.95 1.53 -2.53
C VAL A 51 -11.94 3.02 -2.18
N ALA A 52 -10.77 3.67 -2.24
CA ALA A 52 -10.64 5.10 -1.99
C ALA A 52 -11.49 5.93 -2.97
N LEU A 53 -11.44 5.60 -4.27
CA LEU A 53 -12.22 6.29 -5.29
C LEU A 53 -13.72 6.04 -5.15
N MET A 54 -14.14 4.79 -4.84
CA MET A 54 -15.54 4.47 -4.56
C MET A 54 -16.06 5.25 -3.35
N LEU A 55 -15.26 5.36 -2.28
CA LEU A 55 -15.59 6.17 -1.12
C LEU A 55 -15.67 7.66 -1.45
N LYS A 56 -14.77 8.18 -2.27
CA LYS A 56 -14.81 9.59 -2.71
C LYS A 56 -16.07 9.87 -3.53
N HIS A 57 -16.50 8.95 -4.38
CA HIS A 57 -17.77 9.08 -5.10
C HIS A 57 -18.98 9.03 -4.16
N ALA A 58 -18.96 8.13 -3.17
CA ALA A 58 -20.05 8.01 -2.19
C ALA A 58 -20.11 9.21 -1.22
N LEU A 59 -18.97 9.79 -0.88
CA LEU A 59 -18.85 10.97 -0.01
C LEU A 59 -17.89 12.00 -0.63
N PRO A 60 -18.36 12.82 -1.60
CA PRO A 60 -17.52 13.80 -2.31
C PRO A 60 -16.85 14.83 -1.41
N ARG A 61 -17.44 15.12 -0.25
CA ARG A 61 -16.94 16.07 0.76
C ARG A 61 -15.95 15.45 1.76
N ALA A 62 -15.56 14.19 1.59
CA ALA A 62 -14.61 13.55 2.48
C ALA A 62 -13.27 14.31 2.51
N ASP A 63 -12.76 14.53 3.73
CA ASP A 63 -11.48 15.14 4.03
C ASP A 63 -10.56 14.23 4.85
N GLU A 64 -11.10 13.12 5.37
CA GLU A 64 -10.35 12.01 5.98
C GLU A 64 -10.62 10.68 5.27
N LEU A 65 -9.58 9.88 5.08
CA LEU A 65 -9.62 8.54 4.51
C LEU A 65 -8.79 7.58 5.36
N ILE A 66 -9.40 6.48 5.77
CA ILE A 66 -8.73 5.38 6.44
C ILE A 66 -8.86 4.14 5.58
N LEU A 67 -7.71 3.58 5.19
CA LEU A 67 -7.61 2.32 4.47
C LEU A 67 -6.95 1.29 5.38
N ALA A 68 -7.48 0.07 5.43
CA ALA A 68 -6.87 -1.02 6.16
C ALA A 68 -6.89 -2.30 5.34
N ILE A 69 -5.83 -3.11 5.46
CA ILE A 69 -5.73 -4.39 4.75
C ILE A 69 -5.38 -5.50 5.74
N GLU A 70 -6.06 -6.63 5.59
CA GLU A 70 -5.70 -7.92 6.17
C GLU A 70 -5.22 -8.84 5.05
N GLY A 71 -3.91 -9.07 5.01
CA GLY A 71 -3.31 -10.02 4.06
C GLY A 71 -3.55 -11.47 4.48
N GLY A 72 -4.05 -12.28 3.56
CA GLY A 72 -4.14 -13.73 3.75
C GLY A 72 -2.81 -14.45 3.49
N GLY A 73 -2.62 -15.59 4.14
CA GLY A 73 -1.54 -16.52 3.78
C GLY A 73 -0.22 -16.28 4.50
N GLY A 74 -0.14 -15.35 5.46
CA GLY A 74 1.05 -15.12 6.27
C GLY A 74 2.16 -14.35 5.55
N MET A 75 3.12 -13.85 6.32
CA MET A 75 4.21 -13.03 5.81
C MET A 75 5.35 -13.92 5.31
N SER A 76 5.81 -13.71 4.08
CA SER A 76 7.00 -14.41 3.58
C SER A 76 8.28 -13.89 4.27
N PRO A 77 9.39 -14.64 4.28
CA PRO A 77 10.68 -14.14 4.74
C PRO A 77 11.13 -12.86 4.01
N GLY A 78 10.84 -12.75 2.71
CA GLY A 78 11.09 -11.56 1.92
C GLY A 78 10.29 -10.36 2.44
N THR A 79 8.97 -10.52 2.61
CA THR A 79 8.09 -9.48 3.15
C THR A 79 8.50 -9.06 4.57
N ALA A 80 8.99 -9.99 5.39
CA ALA A 80 9.50 -9.70 6.73
C ALA A 80 10.79 -8.87 6.71
N LYS A 81 11.71 -9.14 5.77
CA LYS A 81 12.92 -8.33 5.55
C LYS A 81 12.57 -6.93 5.05
N THR A 82 11.69 -6.82 4.06
CA THR A 82 11.21 -5.53 3.54
C THR A 82 10.52 -4.71 4.64
N SER A 83 9.72 -5.36 5.49
CA SER A 83 9.10 -4.71 6.65
C SER A 83 10.12 -4.17 7.65
N LEU A 84 11.23 -4.89 7.87
CA LEU A 84 12.34 -4.43 8.72
C LEU A 84 13.06 -3.22 8.10
N GLU A 85 13.25 -3.21 6.79
CA GLU A 85 13.81 -2.08 6.06
C GLU A 85 12.89 -0.86 6.14
N GLY A 86 11.59 -1.03 5.90
CA GLY A 86 10.58 0.01 6.05
C GLY A 86 10.51 0.57 7.48
N ALA A 87 10.70 -0.28 8.50
CA ALA A 87 10.72 0.16 9.90
C ALA A 87 11.83 1.19 10.20
N ARG A 88 12.95 1.17 9.45
CA ARG A 88 14.00 2.20 9.56
C ARG A 88 13.53 3.57 9.06
N GLY A 89 12.69 3.58 8.03
CA GLY A 89 12.05 4.78 7.47
C GLY A 89 11.11 5.49 8.45
N GLY A 90 10.64 4.78 9.48
CA GLY A 90 9.63 5.27 10.42
C GLY A 90 8.22 5.14 9.86
N GLY A 91 7.25 5.83 10.47
CA GLY A 91 5.90 5.91 9.94
C GLY A 91 5.74 7.09 8.98
N ARG A 92 4.72 7.02 8.13
CA ARG A 92 4.24 8.14 7.31
C ARG A 92 2.71 8.17 7.38
N ALA A 93 2.15 9.36 7.27
CA ALA A 93 0.73 9.60 7.11
C ALA A 93 0.55 10.85 6.25
N ARG A 94 -0.57 10.98 5.56
CA ARG A 94 -0.90 12.24 4.88
C ARG A 94 -1.76 13.08 5.81
N VAL A 95 -1.32 14.28 6.11
CA VAL A 95 -1.97 15.19 7.05
C VAL A 95 -2.02 16.56 6.40
N ARG A 96 -3.23 17.12 6.27
CA ARG A 96 -3.49 18.42 5.61
C ARG A 96 -2.87 18.51 4.21
N GLY A 97 -3.01 17.44 3.42
CA GLY A 97 -2.53 17.40 2.05
C GLY A 97 -1.01 17.28 1.91
N GLN A 98 -0.28 16.98 3.00
CA GLN A 98 1.16 16.76 2.96
C GLN A 98 1.52 15.40 3.52
N LEU A 99 2.48 14.73 2.88
CA LEU A 99 3.03 13.49 3.40
C LEU A 99 4.00 13.81 4.55
N GLN A 100 3.64 13.43 5.77
CA GLN A 100 4.39 13.75 6.98
C GLN A 100 5.01 12.51 7.60
N ARG A 101 6.18 12.67 8.22
CA ARG A 101 6.80 11.63 9.04
C ARG A 101 6.06 11.53 10.37
N VAL A 102 5.67 10.32 10.73
CA VAL A 102 5.06 10.00 12.02
C VAL A 102 5.85 8.88 12.69
N PRO A 103 5.67 8.64 14.00
CA PRO A 103 6.36 7.54 14.66
C PRO A 103 6.01 6.18 14.01
N LEU A 104 6.95 5.22 14.03
CA LEU A 104 6.65 3.84 13.61
C LEU A 104 5.49 3.30 14.46
N ALA A 105 4.52 2.61 13.85
CA ALA A 105 3.32 2.13 14.54
C ALA A 105 2.62 3.25 15.35
N TRP A 106 2.41 4.40 14.70
CA TRP A 106 1.87 5.62 15.30
C TRP A 106 0.51 5.40 15.97
N LYS A 107 -0.46 4.85 15.24
CA LYS A 107 -1.80 4.57 15.74
C LYS A 107 -2.14 3.09 15.58
N THR A 108 -3.07 2.65 16.43
CA THR A 108 -3.70 1.33 16.32
C THR A 108 -5.20 1.51 16.27
N ARG A 109 -5.86 0.73 15.43
CA ARG A 109 -7.32 0.76 15.25
C ARG A 109 -7.87 -0.66 15.21
N ASN A 110 -9.10 -0.83 15.69
CA ASN A 110 -9.81 -2.09 15.58
C ASN A 110 -10.79 -2.04 14.41
N PHE A 111 -10.83 -3.12 13.65
CA PHE A 111 -11.80 -3.40 12.60
C PHE A 111 -12.59 -4.66 12.99
N THR A 112 -13.75 -4.88 12.38
CA THR A 112 -14.56 -6.08 12.62
C THR A 112 -14.60 -6.90 11.35
N ARG A 113 -14.36 -8.21 11.46
CA ARG A 113 -14.54 -9.18 10.36
C ARG A 113 -15.26 -10.40 10.87
N ALA A 114 -16.39 -10.74 10.27
CA ALA A 114 -17.20 -11.90 10.66
C ALA A 114 -17.43 -11.99 12.20
N GLY A 115 -17.79 -10.86 12.82
CA GLY A 115 -18.03 -10.75 14.27
C GLY A 115 -16.78 -10.75 15.14
N GLN A 116 -15.57 -10.88 14.57
CA GLN A 116 -14.33 -10.87 15.33
C GLN A 116 -13.59 -9.55 15.19
N THR A 117 -13.00 -9.08 16.29
CA THR A 117 -12.13 -7.91 16.27
C THR A 117 -10.80 -8.22 15.59
N ARG A 118 -10.36 -7.33 14.72
CA ARG A 118 -9.07 -7.32 14.03
C ARG A 118 -8.30 -6.08 14.43
N GLN A 119 -7.18 -6.27 15.11
CA GLN A 119 -6.32 -5.16 15.47
C GLN A 119 -5.41 -4.81 14.31
N ALA A 120 -5.35 -3.52 13.99
CA ALA A 120 -4.50 -2.99 12.93
C ALA A 120 -3.62 -1.86 13.44
N VAL A 121 -2.55 -1.59 12.70
CA VAL A 121 -1.53 -0.59 13.03
C VAL A 121 -1.18 0.22 11.79
N THR A 122 -0.86 1.51 11.96
CA THR A 122 -0.48 2.38 10.84
C THR A 122 0.82 1.92 10.17
N ILE A 123 0.82 1.80 8.84
CA ILE A 123 1.96 1.41 7.99
C ILE A 123 2.16 2.46 6.87
N PRO A 124 3.40 2.84 6.52
CA PRO A 124 3.66 3.83 5.47
C PRO A 124 3.54 3.23 4.06
N TRP A 125 2.33 3.01 3.56
CA TRP A 125 2.08 2.46 2.23
C TRP A 125 1.93 3.49 1.12
N GLY A 126 2.13 3.01 -0.12
CA GLY A 126 1.97 3.78 -1.36
C GLY A 126 0.64 4.51 -1.48
N ASP A 127 -0.43 3.97 -0.88
CA ASP A 127 -1.78 4.55 -0.84
C ASP A 127 -1.81 5.96 -0.24
N LEU A 128 -0.88 6.29 0.65
CA LEU A 128 -0.73 7.66 1.18
C LEU A 128 -0.43 8.68 0.08
N HIS A 129 0.12 8.22 -1.04
CA HIS A 129 0.35 8.99 -2.25
C HIS A 129 -0.79 8.77 -3.26
N THR A 130 -1.04 7.53 -3.68
CA THR A 130 -1.96 7.26 -4.80
C THR A 130 -3.38 7.70 -4.48
N ALA A 131 -3.90 7.39 -3.28
CA ALA A 131 -5.26 7.76 -2.94
C ALA A 131 -5.44 9.28 -2.89
N TRP A 132 -4.40 10.05 -2.55
CA TRP A 132 -4.47 11.51 -2.65
C TRP A 132 -4.51 11.98 -4.09
N VAL A 133 -3.72 11.39 -5.00
CA VAL A 133 -3.77 11.71 -6.43
C VAL A 133 -5.16 11.39 -6.98
N SER A 134 -5.71 10.22 -6.66
CA SER A 134 -7.01 9.75 -7.16
C SER A 134 -8.22 10.49 -6.57
N THR A 135 -8.13 10.97 -5.32
CA THR A 135 -9.31 11.49 -4.59
C THR A 135 -9.20 12.93 -4.10
N GLY A 136 -8.00 13.49 -4.01
CA GLY A 136 -7.73 14.78 -3.38
C GLY A 136 -7.96 14.83 -1.86
N ILE A 137 -8.24 13.70 -1.19
CA ILE A 137 -8.50 13.68 0.26
C ILE A 137 -7.22 14.06 1.03
N ALA A 138 -7.34 15.03 1.94
CA ALA A 138 -6.20 15.69 2.58
C ALA A 138 -5.61 14.91 3.76
N ASN A 139 -6.39 14.10 4.47
CA ASN A 139 -5.93 13.33 5.61
C ASN A 139 -6.08 11.83 5.32
N ILE A 140 -4.97 11.11 5.20
CA ILE A 140 -4.98 9.69 4.83
C ILE A 140 -4.13 8.89 5.81
N GLU A 141 -4.71 7.81 6.31
CA GLU A 141 -4.03 6.83 7.14
C GLU A 141 -4.24 5.42 6.59
N THR A 142 -3.17 4.64 6.58
CA THR A 142 -3.13 3.29 6.05
C THR A 142 -2.75 2.32 7.14
N TYR A 143 -3.48 1.21 7.25
CA TYR A 143 -3.38 0.26 8.34
C TYR A 143 -3.17 -1.17 7.83
N MET A 144 -2.35 -1.94 8.53
CA MET A 144 -2.22 -3.38 8.33
C MET A 144 -2.76 -4.11 9.56
N VAL A 145 -3.61 -5.10 9.35
CA VAL A 145 -4.02 -6.04 10.39
C VAL A 145 -2.85 -6.97 10.71
N LEU A 146 -2.45 -6.98 11.98
CA LEU A 146 -1.34 -7.80 12.46
C LEU A 146 -1.69 -8.46 13.80
N PRO A 147 -1.12 -9.62 14.13
CA PRO A 147 -1.26 -10.20 15.46
C PRO A 147 -0.83 -9.20 16.56
N PRO A 148 -1.51 -9.14 17.72
CA PRO A 148 -1.19 -8.19 18.79
C PRO A 148 0.28 -8.20 19.24
N ARG A 149 0.91 -9.38 19.25
CA ARG A 149 2.34 -9.55 19.57
C ARG A 149 3.25 -8.83 18.57
N ALA A 150 2.90 -8.86 17.27
CA ALA A 150 3.65 -8.15 16.24
C ALA A 150 3.49 -6.63 16.40
N ILE A 151 2.27 -6.14 16.65
CA ILE A 151 2.01 -4.72 16.92
C ILE A 151 2.80 -4.23 18.15
N ALA A 152 2.79 -4.99 19.25
CA ALA A 152 3.57 -4.68 20.44
C ALA A 152 5.07 -4.64 20.17
N THR A 153 5.56 -5.49 19.26
CA THR A 153 6.97 -5.55 18.85
C THR A 153 7.35 -4.31 18.03
N LEU A 154 6.52 -3.92 17.05
CA LEU A 154 6.71 -2.68 16.28
C LEU A 154 6.72 -1.44 17.17
N LYS A 155 5.80 -1.36 18.15
CA LYS A 155 5.76 -0.26 19.14
C LYS A 155 7.02 -0.21 20.02
N ARG A 156 7.63 -1.36 20.34
CA ARG A 156 8.93 -1.41 21.04
C ARG A 156 10.08 -1.00 20.13
N MET A 157 10.09 -1.48 18.88
CA MET A 157 11.09 -1.12 17.87
C MET A 157 11.10 0.38 17.55
N ARG A 158 9.96 1.07 17.68
CA ARG A 158 9.86 2.53 17.58
C ARG A 158 10.90 3.25 18.44
N TRP A 159 11.11 2.78 19.67
CA TRP A 159 12.07 3.35 20.61
C TRP A 159 13.51 2.92 20.32
N LEU A 160 13.69 1.71 19.81
CA LEU A 160 15.00 1.15 19.43
C LEU A 160 15.41 1.52 18.00
N ARG A 161 14.67 2.42 17.33
CA ARG A 161 14.90 2.79 15.93
C ARG A 161 16.33 3.29 15.64
N PRO A 162 16.99 4.11 16.50
CA PRO A 162 18.37 4.52 16.25
C PRO A 162 19.32 3.33 16.12
N LEU A 163 19.04 2.24 16.86
CA LEU A 163 19.84 1.02 16.83
C LEU A 163 19.65 0.20 15.55
N LEU A 164 18.51 0.34 14.86
CA LEU A 164 18.26 -0.32 13.57
C LEU A 164 19.12 0.25 12.42
N GLY A 165 19.75 1.41 12.61
CA GLY A 165 20.71 1.98 11.67
C GLY A 165 22.06 1.25 11.69
N PHE A 166 22.37 0.49 12.75
CA PHE A 166 23.66 -0.20 12.89
C PHE A 166 23.66 -1.49 12.05
N LYS A 167 24.58 -1.57 11.09
CA LYS A 167 24.71 -2.72 10.17
C LYS A 167 24.78 -4.10 10.88
N PRO A 168 25.48 -4.27 12.02
CA PRO A 168 25.50 -5.54 12.74
C PRO A 168 24.13 -5.95 13.28
N VAL A 169 23.36 -5.01 13.84
CA VAL A 169 22.02 -5.25 14.40
C VAL A 169 21.07 -5.70 13.30
N THR A 170 21.07 -5.02 12.15
CA THR A 170 20.20 -5.38 11.04
C THR A 170 20.56 -6.72 10.42
N ARG A 171 21.85 -7.03 10.26
CA ARG A 171 22.30 -8.35 9.79
C ARG A 171 21.85 -9.46 10.74
N TYR A 172 21.97 -9.26 12.05
CA TYR A 172 21.48 -10.21 13.04
C TYR A 172 19.96 -10.43 12.93
N LEU A 173 19.18 -9.36 12.81
CA LEU A 173 17.72 -9.45 12.65
C LEU A 173 17.32 -10.13 11.33
N GLN A 174 17.98 -9.80 10.22
CA GLN A 174 17.77 -10.46 8.92
C GLN A 174 18.07 -11.96 9.01
N ALA A 175 19.19 -12.36 9.62
CA ALA A 175 19.56 -13.77 9.81
C ALA A 175 18.61 -14.51 10.77
N ARG A 176 17.93 -13.81 11.68
CA ARG A 176 16.88 -14.40 12.53
C ARG A 176 15.57 -14.60 11.76
N ILE A 177 15.22 -13.66 10.88
CA ILE A 177 14.04 -13.77 10.00
C ILE A 177 14.20 -14.97 9.05
N GLU A 178 15.38 -15.13 8.44
CA GLU A 178 15.68 -16.26 7.55
C GLU A 178 15.54 -17.62 8.22
N ARG A 179 15.92 -17.73 9.49
CA ARG A 179 15.86 -18.98 10.26
C ARG A 179 14.49 -19.26 10.89
N GLY A 180 13.65 -18.24 11.05
CA GLY A 180 12.47 -18.29 11.93
C GLY A 180 11.12 -18.04 11.26
N VAL A 181 11.09 -17.57 10.01
CA VAL A 181 9.85 -17.39 9.26
C VAL A 181 9.70 -18.57 8.30
N PRO A 182 8.99 -19.65 8.66
CA PRO A 182 8.60 -20.63 7.66
C PRO A 182 7.76 -19.90 6.61
N GLY A 183 8.24 -19.88 5.36
CA GLY A 183 7.45 -19.38 4.26
C GLY A 183 6.13 -20.13 4.22
N PRO A 184 5.01 -19.45 3.93
CA PRO A 184 3.72 -20.12 3.97
C PRO A 184 3.64 -21.24 2.93
N ASP A 185 3.01 -22.34 3.30
CA ASP A 185 2.76 -23.47 2.41
C ASP A 185 2.02 -23.02 1.14
N ALA A 186 2.37 -23.60 -0.01
CA ALA A 186 1.84 -23.22 -1.31
C ALA A 186 0.31 -23.40 -1.38
N GLU A 187 -0.23 -24.46 -0.79
CA GLU A 187 -1.68 -24.67 -0.73
C GLU A 187 -2.38 -23.72 0.23
N ALA A 188 -1.77 -23.43 1.39
CA ALA A 188 -2.30 -22.45 2.33
C ALA A 188 -2.34 -21.04 1.72
N ARG A 189 -1.32 -20.68 0.91
CA ARG A 189 -1.33 -19.44 0.12
C ARG A 189 -2.44 -19.44 -0.93
N ALA A 190 -2.58 -20.51 -1.71
CA ALA A 190 -3.60 -20.61 -2.75
C ALA A 190 -5.02 -20.45 -2.20
N ARG A 191 -5.30 -20.97 -1.00
CA ARG A 191 -6.59 -20.86 -0.32
C ARG A 191 -6.80 -19.55 0.44
N SER A 192 -5.75 -18.75 0.61
CA SER A 192 -5.84 -17.51 1.38
C SER A 192 -6.57 -16.40 0.61
N ARG A 193 -7.23 -15.52 1.38
CA ARG A 193 -7.96 -14.35 0.89
C ARG A 193 -7.43 -13.09 1.57
N SER A 194 -7.55 -11.96 0.91
CA SER A 194 -7.31 -10.66 1.53
C SER A 194 -8.63 -9.97 1.84
N HIS A 195 -8.57 -9.01 2.76
CA HIS A 195 -9.70 -8.15 3.07
C HIS A 195 -9.24 -6.71 3.16
N VAL A 196 -10.03 -5.79 2.60
CA VAL A 196 -9.74 -4.36 2.60
C VAL A 196 -10.92 -3.63 3.25
N TRP A 197 -10.63 -2.79 4.24
CA TRP A 197 -11.58 -1.83 4.80
C TRP A 197 -11.23 -0.44 4.30
N GLY A 198 -12.25 0.31 3.93
CA GLY A 198 -12.17 1.74 3.69
C GLY A 198 -13.20 2.48 4.52
N GLU A 199 -12.80 3.60 5.11
CA GLU A 199 -13.69 4.56 5.76
C GLU A 199 -13.33 5.97 5.29
N ALA A 200 -14.31 6.70 4.77
CA ALA A 200 -14.17 8.12 4.46
C ALA A 200 -15.06 8.93 5.40
N ARG A 201 -14.55 10.08 5.85
CA ARG A 201 -15.26 11.00 6.74
C ARG A 201 -15.16 12.42 6.22
N SER A 202 -16.23 13.20 6.39
CA SER A 202 -16.27 14.64 6.14
C SER A 202 -16.31 15.43 7.45
N ALA A 203 -15.94 16.71 7.38
CA ALA A 203 -15.94 17.64 8.51
C ALA A 203 -17.32 17.79 9.22
N ASP A 204 -18.42 17.53 8.52
CA ASP A 204 -19.78 17.52 9.09
C ASP A 204 -20.13 16.24 9.88
N GLY A 205 -19.19 15.28 9.95
CA GLY A 205 -19.34 14.03 10.67
C GLY A 205 -19.92 12.88 9.84
N SER A 206 -20.30 13.10 8.57
CA SER A 206 -20.77 12.02 7.70
C SER A 206 -19.68 10.99 7.47
N VAL A 207 -20.06 9.71 7.39
CA VAL A 207 -19.14 8.58 7.22
C VAL A 207 -19.64 7.62 6.15
N ALA A 208 -18.78 7.28 5.20
CA ALA A 208 -18.98 6.20 4.25
C ALA A 208 -17.98 5.06 4.55
N ARG A 209 -18.42 3.81 4.41
CA ARG A 209 -17.59 2.61 4.63
C ARG A 209 -17.74 1.63 3.49
N ILE A 210 -16.65 1.01 3.11
CA ILE A 210 -16.59 -0.06 2.10
C ILE A 210 -15.72 -1.18 2.67
N GLU A 211 -16.19 -2.41 2.50
CA GLU A 211 -15.44 -3.63 2.82
C GLU A 211 -15.34 -4.47 1.55
N LEU A 212 -14.14 -4.99 1.26
CA LEU A 212 -13.87 -5.77 0.06
C LEU A 212 -13.14 -7.06 0.44
N ASP A 213 -13.76 -8.21 0.17
CA ASP A 213 -13.09 -9.51 0.19
C ASP A 213 -12.49 -9.84 -1.18
N ALA A 214 -11.18 -9.96 -1.25
CA ALA A 214 -10.45 -10.21 -2.49
C ALA A 214 -9.62 -11.51 -2.43
N PRO A 215 -9.14 -12.02 -3.57
CA PRO A 215 -8.09 -13.04 -3.59
C PRO A 215 -6.86 -12.61 -2.76
N ASN A 216 -5.99 -13.54 -2.40
CA ASN A 216 -4.71 -13.17 -1.78
C ASN A 216 -3.89 -12.23 -2.67
N GLY A 217 -2.91 -11.55 -2.06
CA GLY A 217 -2.16 -10.50 -2.74
C GLY A 217 -1.44 -10.95 -4.01
N TYR A 218 -0.93 -12.18 -4.06
CA TYR A 218 -0.29 -12.71 -5.28
C TYR A 218 -1.31 -12.95 -6.39
N ALA A 219 -2.42 -13.61 -6.08
CA ALA A 219 -3.47 -13.89 -7.05
C ALA A 219 -4.11 -12.59 -7.58
N LEU A 220 -4.41 -11.63 -6.70
CA LEU A 220 -4.97 -10.36 -7.15
C LEU A 220 -3.97 -9.54 -7.98
N THR A 221 -2.69 -9.55 -7.63
CA THR A 221 -1.65 -8.86 -8.42
C THR A 221 -1.61 -9.36 -9.86
N VAL A 222 -1.67 -10.68 -10.07
CA VAL A 222 -1.68 -11.26 -11.43
C VAL A 222 -2.93 -10.82 -12.19
N VAL A 223 -4.12 -10.96 -11.57
CA VAL A 223 -5.39 -10.60 -12.20
C VAL A 223 -5.43 -9.10 -12.55
N ALA A 224 -5.04 -8.24 -11.60
CA ALA A 224 -5.04 -6.79 -11.78
C ALA A 224 -4.06 -6.35 -12.87
N ALA A 225 -2.81 -6.82 -12.82
CA ALA A 225 -1.80 -6.45 -13.79
C ALA A 225 -2.20 -6.85 -15.22
N LEU A 226 -2.72 -8.08 -15.40
CA LEU A 226 -3.17 -8.54 -16.71
C LEU A 226 -4.38 -7.74 -17.21
N ALA A 227 -5.36 -7.47 -16.36
CA ALA A 227 -6.53 -6.66 -16.73
C ALA A 227 -6.14 -5.23 -17.12
N ILE A 228 -5.21 -4.61 -16.38
CA ILE A 228 -4.70 -3.28 -16.66
C ILE A 228 -3.93 -3.26 -17.99
N VAL A 229 -3.06 -4.25 -18.24
CA VAL A 229 -2.33 -4.36 -19.52
C VAL A 229 -3.31 -4.55 -20.69
N GLN A 230 -4.32 -5.41 -20.54
CA GLN A 230 -5.35 -5.59 -21.58
C GLN A 230 -6.10 -4.28 -21.85
N ARG A 231 -6.48 -3.55 -20.80
CA ARG A 231 -7.12 -2.23 -20.91
C ARG A 231 -6.23 -1.22 -21.63
N MET A 232 -4.95 -1.17 -21.26
CA MET A 232 -3.93 -0.30 -21.89
C MET A 232 -3.76 -0.59 -23.39
N LEU A 233 -3.81 -1.86 -23.80
CA LEU A 233 -3.69 -2.24 -25.20
C LEU A 233 -4.93 -1.90 -26.03
N GLN A 234 -6.12 -1.93 -25.42
CA GLN A 234 -7.39 -1.65 -26.10
C GLN A 234 -7.74 -0.17 -26.12
N GLN A 235 -7.52 0.51 -25.00
CA GLN A 235 -7.89 1.90 -24.78
C GLN A 235 -6.91 2.53 -23.77
N PRO A 236 -5.70 2.90 -24.22
CA PRO A 236 -4.74 3.58 -23.35
C PRO A 236 -5.34 4.91 -22.87
N PRO A 237 -5.12 5.30 -21.60
CA PRO A 237 -5.47 6.63 -21.12
C PRO A 237 -4.60 7.69 -21.80
N ALA A 238 -4.89 8.96 -21.51
CA ALA A 238 -4.02 10.05 -21.94
C ALA A 238 -2.58 9.83 -21.42
N PRO A 239 -1.55 10.21 -22.19
CA PRO A 239 -0.18 10.24 -21.71
C PRO A 239 -0.02 11.02 -20.39
N GLY A 240 0.97 10.64 -19.61
CA GLY A 240 1.17 11.15 -18.25
C GLY A 240 1.21 10.04 -17.20
N TYR A 241 1.29 10.48 -15.95
CA TYR A 241 0.97 9.67 -14.77
C TYR A 241 -0.54 9.49 -14.63
#